data_AF-A0A0F2I1L4-F1
#
_entry.id   AF-A0A0F2I1L4-F1
#
_cell.length_a   1.000
_cell.length_b   1.000
_cell.length_c   1.000
_cell.angle_alpha   90.00
_cell.angle_beta   90.00
_cell.angle_gamma   90.00
#
_symmetry.space_group_name_H-M   'P 1'
#
loop_
_entity.id
_entity.type
_entity.pdbx_description
1 polymer ?
#
loop_
_entity_poly.entity_id
_entity_poly.type
_entity_poly.pdbx_seq_one_letter_code
_entity_poly.pdbx_strand_id
1 'polypeptide(L)'
;MVRTLIYIYKGVEKTLPFSYEKHRNIHEAVAEAEGIDISAYLKMEQQLEAISDTKSVRNYRDNHFKKLGFELITLKQKDNLGVGKKKRD
;
A
#
# COMPACT_ATOMS: atom_id res chain seq x y z
N MET A 1 6.63 -6.26 14.02
CA MET A 1 6.00 -7.51 13.49
C MET A 1 5.89 -7.42 11.98
N VAL A 2 6.48 -8.38 11.26
CA VAL A 2 6.47 -8.40 9.78
C VAL A 2 5.13 -8.96 9.28
N ARG A 3 4.53 -8.27 8.30
CA ARG A 3 3.34 -8.69 7.56
C ARG A 3 3.71 -8.89 6.10
N THR A 4 3.07 -9.81 5.40
CA THR A 4 3.23 -9.90 3.95
C THR A 4 2.32 -8.87 3.29
N LEU A 5 2.86 -8.11 2.35
CA LEU A 5 2.10 -7.21 1.50
C LEU A 5 1.99 -7.82 0.10
N ILE A 6 0.83 -7.64 -0.53
CA ILE A 6 0.52 -8.08 -1.89
C ILE A 6 0.23 -6.84 -2.72
N TYR A 7 0.84 -6.73 -3.88
CA TYR A 7 0.62 -5.62 -4.80
C TYR A 7 0.69 -6.08 -6.25
N ILE A 8 0.02 -5.34 -7.14
CA ILE A 8 0.07 -5.57 -8.58
C ILE A 8 0.79 -4.38 -9.20
N TYR A 9 1.90 -4.67 -9.88
CA TYR A 9 2.70 -3.67 -10.59
C TYR A 9 2.79 -4.06 -12.06
N LYS A 10 2.29 -3.19 -12.94
CA LYS A 10 2.27 -3.40 -14.40
C LYS A 10 1.70 -4.76 -14.80
N GLY A 11 0.59 -5.18 -14.18
CA GLY A 11 -0.06 -6.48 -14.42
C GLY A 11 0.62 -7.69 -13.77
N VAL A 12 1.68 -7.50 -12.99
CA VAL A 12 2.39 -8.58 -12.28
C VAL A 12 2.06 -8.52 -10.80
N GLU A 13 1.42 -9.58 -10.28
CA GLU A 13 1.22 -9.74 -8.84
C GLU A 13 2.55 -10.08 -8.17
N LYS A 14 2.88 -9.32 -7.13
CA LYS A 14 4.10 -9.44 -6.34
C LYS A 14 3.75 -9.43 -4.86
N THR A 15 4.61 -10.06 -4.07
CA THR A 15 4.49 -10.03 -2.61
C THR A 15 5.81 -9.63 -1.97
N LEU A 16 5.76 -8.81 -0.93
CA LEU A 16 6.95 -8.34 -0.22
C LEU A 16 6.74 -8.35 1.31
N PRO A 17 7.80 -8.59 2.10
CA PRO A 17 7.73 -8.51 3.55
C PRO A 17 7.72 -7.05 4.02
N PHE A 18 6.61 -6.62 4.62
CA PHE A 18 6.39 -5.28 5.14
C PHE A 18 6.50 -5.24 6.67
N SER A 19 7.17 -4.23 7.22
CA SER A 19 7.20 -3.97 8.67
C SER A 19 6.99 -2.49 8.97
N TYR A 20 6.05 -2.18 9.85
CA TYR A 20 5.79 -0.83 10.36
C TYR A 20 6.99 -0.22 11.12
N GLU A 21 7.95 -1.05 11.51
CA GLU A 21 9.20 -0.59 12.15
C GLU A 21 10.16 0.05 11.13
N LYS A 22 10.07 -0.35 9.85
CA LYS A 22 10.92 0.16 8.78
C LYS A 22 10.23 1.20 7.91
N HIS A 23 8.94 1.00 7.64
CA HIS A 23 8.16 1.85 6.73
C HIS A 23 6.94 2.40 7.45
N ARG A 24 6.63 3.68 7.21
CA ARG A 24 5.43 4.32 7.81
C ARG A 24 4.15 3.83 7.14
N ASN A 25 4.22 3.56 5.84
CA ASN A 25 3.09 3.18 5.00
C ASN A 25 3.43 2.06 4.03
N ILE A 26 2.39 1.33 3.63
CA ILE A 26 2.51 0.25 2.63
C ILE A 26 2.96 0.75 1.25
N HIS A 27 2.58 1.99 0.93
CA HIS A 27 2.90 2.67 -0.32
C HIS A 27 4.39 2.98 -0.46
N GLU A 28 5.01 3.38 0.65
CA GLU A 28 6.45 3.61 0.75
C GLU A 28 7.21 2.30 0.54
N ALA A 29 6.76 1.22 1.17
CA ALA A 29 7.41 -0.08 1.03
C ALA A 29 7.37 -0.65 -0.39
N VAL A 30 6.24 -0.53 -1.11
CA VAL A 30 6.17 -0.98 -2.52
C VAL A 30 6.99 -0.11 -3.45
N ALA A 31 7.04 1.21 -3.18
CA ALA A 31 7.82 2.12 -3.98
C ALA A 31 9.32 1.85 -3.81
N GLU A 32 9.78 1.69 -2.57
CA GLU A 32 11.17 1.33 -2.28
C GLU A 32 11.55 -0.02 -2.89
N ALA A 33 10.68 -1.03 -2.79
CA ALA A 33 10.93 -2.36 -3.35
C ALA A 33 11.09 -2.35 -4.87
N GLU A 34 10.36 -1.47 -5.58
CA GLU A 34 10.46 -1.30 -7.03
C GLU A 34 11.49 -0.22 -7.43
N GLY A 35 12.12 0.46 -6.46
CA GLY A 35 13.10 1.53 -6.71
C GLY A 35 12.48 2.82 -7.28
N ILE A 36 11.23 3.11 -6.94
CA ILE A 36 10.50 4.30 -7.41
C ILE A 36 10.66 5.45 -6.42
N ASP A 37 11.11 6.61 -6.92
CA ASP A 37 11.19 7.82 -6.11
C ASP A 37 9.78 8.36 -5.81
N ILE A 38 9.43 8.37 -4.52
CA ILE A 38 8.19 8.96 -3.99
C ILE A 38 8.46 10.23 -3.19
N SER A 39 9.66 10.81 -3.29
CA SER A 39 10.02 12.04 -2.57
C SER A 39 9.08 13.19 -2.93
N ALA A 40 8.74 13.30 -4.23
CA ALA A 40 7.75 14.27 -4.72
C ALA A 40 6.35 14.02 -4.14
N TYR A 41 5.96 12.75 -4.04
CA TYR A 41 4.69 12.35 -3.44
C TYR A 41 4.62 12.71 -1.96
N LEU A 42 5.65 12.37 -1.16
CA LEU A 42 5.70 12.65 0.27
C LEU A 42 5.61 14.16 0.56
N LYS A 43 6.31 14.96 -0.25
CA LYS A 43 6.24 16.42 -0.13
C LYS A 43 4.83 16.95 -0.40
N MET A 44 4.16 16.44 -1.42
CA MET A 44 2.77 16.82 -1.70
C MET A 44 1.78 16.27 -0.68
N GLU A 45 1.95 15.03 -0.20
CA GLU A 45 1.09 14.43 0.83
C GLU A 45 1.12 15.28 2.10
N GLN A 46 2.30 15.67 2.57
CA GLN A 46 2.45 16.53 3.74
C GLN A 46 1.76 17.89 3.58
N GLN A 47 1.82 18.48 2.39
CA GLN A 47 1.11 19.73 2.10
C GLN A 47 -0.40 19.52 2.04
N LEU A 48 -0.87 18.42 1.43
CA LEU A 48 -2.27 18.07 1.29
C LEU A 48 -2.92 17.73 2.64
N GLU A 49 -2.22 17.06 3.54
CA GLU A 49 -2.70 16.79 4.91
C GLU A 49 -2.93 18.09 5.70
N ALA A 50 -2.15 19.13 5.44
CA ALA A 50 -2.28 20.42 6.13
C ALA A 50 -3.44 21.28 5.60
N ILE A 51 -3.88 21.07 4.35
CA ILE A 51 -4.82 21.97 3.66
C ILE A 51 -6.14 21.31 3.23
N SER A 52 -6.21 19.97 3.19
CA SER A 52 -7.27 19.25 2.47
C SER A 52 -7.90 18.13 3.29
N ASP A 53 -9.14 17.83 2.98
CA ASP A 53 -9.85 16.69 3.55
C ASP A 53 -9.14 15.37 3.25
N THR A 54 -9.27 14.42 4.18
CA THR A 54 -8.67 13.07 4.10
C THR A 54 -9.03 12.33 2.79
N LYS A 55 -10.19 12.64 2.21
CA LYS A 55 -10.65 12.10 0.93
C LYS A 55 -9.77 12.55 -0.25
N SER A 56 -9.36 13.81 -0.26
CA SER A 56 -8.51 14.39 -1.30
C SER A 56 -7.11 13.78 -1.26
N VAL A 57 -6.54 13.62 -0.06
CA VAL A 57 -5.24 12.97 0.15
C VAL A 57 -5.26 11.53 -0.40
N ARG A 58 -6.29 10.76 -0.06
CA ARG A 58 -6.45 9.39 -0.54
C ARG A 58 -6.57 9.31 -2.06
N ASN A 59 -7.40 10.17 -2.67
CA ASN A 59 -7.58 10.17 -4.13
C ASN A 59 -6.29 10.58 -4.86
N TYR A 60 -5.54 11.54 -4.32
CA TYR A 60 -4.24 11.93 -4.85
C TYR A 60 -3.24 10.76 -4.80
N ARG A 61 -3.18 10.05 -3.66
CA ARG A 61 -2.37 8.84 -3.49
C ARG A 61 -2.71 7.78 -4.52
N ASP A 62 -3.97 7.35 -4.57
CA ASP A 62 -4.40 6.31 -5.50
C ASP A 62 -4.08 6.70 -6.96
N ASN A 63 -4.30 7.96 -7.35
CA ASN A 63 -3.94 8.44 -8.69
C ASN A 63 -2.43 8.48 -8.95
N HIS A 64 -1.62 8.88 -7.97
CA HIS A 64 -0.16 8.93 -8.11
C HIS A 64 0.40 7.52 -8.32
N PHE A 65 0.02 6.58 -7.46
CA PHE A 65 0.46 5.18 -7.56
C PHE A 65 -0.06 4.49 -8.82
N LYS A 66 -1.30 4.80 -9.25
CA LYS A 66 -1.84 4.31 -10.52
C LYS A 66 -1.04 4.78 -11.73
N LYS A 67 -0.56 6.04 -11.74
CA LYS A 67 0.31 6.56 -12.80
C LYS A 67 1.67 5.88 -12.84
N LEU A 68 2.18 5.44 -11.70
CA LEU A 68 3.44 4.69 -11.59
C LEU A 68 3.31 3.23 -12.07
N GLY A 69 2.09 2.74 -12.25
CA GLY A 69 1.81 1.37 -12.68
C GLY A 69 1.40 0.44 -11.54
N PHE A 70 1.14 0.97 -10.34
CA PHE A 70 0.54 0.19 -9.26
C PHE A 70 -0.97 0.12 -9.43
N GLU A 71 -1.51 -1.08 -9.55
CA GLU A 71 -2.95 -1.31 -9.73
C GLU A 71 -3.64 -1.67 -8.41
N LEU A 72 -2.94 -2.41 -7.55
CA LEU A 72 -3.44 -2.84 -6.26
C LEU A 72 -2.29 -2.82 -5.26
N ILE A 73 -2.53 -2.34 -4.05
CA ILE A 73 -1.60 -2.42 -2.91
C ILE A 73 -2.43 -2.78 -1.68
N THR A 74 -2.22 -3.97 -1.12
CA THR A 74 -2.97 -4.45 0.03
C THR A 74 -2.11 -5.28 0.98
N LEU A 75 -2.42 -5.23 2.27
CA LEU A 75 -1.80 -6.13 3.23
C LEU A 75 -2.43 -7.52 3.06
N LYS A 76 -1.60 -8.57 3.03
CA LYS A 76 -2.09 -9.94 3.15
C LYS A 76 -2.83 -10.02 4.47
N GLN A 77 -4.13 -10.30 4.41
CA GLN A 77 -4.89 -10.54 5.61
C GLN A 77 -4.20 -11.68 6.36
N LYS A 78 -3.87 -11.44 7.63
CA LYS A 78 -3.56 -12.54 8.53
C LYS A 78 -4.81 -13.41 8.49
N ASP A 79 -4.62 -14.71 8.30
CA ASP A 79 -5.71 -15.70 8.24
C ASP A 79 -6.43 -15.68 9.60
N ASN A 80 -7.31 -14.70 9.80
CA ASN A 80 -8.27 -14.69 10.88
C ASN A 80 -9.36 -15.61 10.36
N LEU A 81 -9.12 -16.92 10.48
CA LEU A 81 -10.19 -17.91 10.61
C LEU A 81 -11.02 -17.45 11.79
N GLY A 82 -12.01 -16.59 11.51
CA GLY A 82 -13.07 -16.31 12.44
C GLY A 82 -13.62 -17.66 12.86
N VAL A 83 -13.56 -17.94 14.16
CA VAL A 83 -14.22 -19.06 14.82
C VAL A 83 -15.66 -19.18 14.28
N GLY A 84 -15.87 -20.05 13.27
CA GLY A 84 -17.22 -20.22 12.70
C GLY A 84 -17.39 -20.59 11.22
N LYS A 85 -16.37 -20.65 10.35
CA LYS A 85 -16.58 -21.19 8.97
C LYS A 85 -16.02 -22.60 8.82
N LYS A 86 -16.88 -23.61 9.05
CA LYS A 86 -16.68 -24.98 8.58
C LYS A 86 -16.44 -24.96 7.06
N LYS A 87 -15.28 -25.46 6.60
CA LYS A 87 -15.15 -25.99 5.24
C LYS A 87 -16.25 -27.06 5.09
N ARG A 88 -17.15 -26.87 4.13
CA ARG A 88 -17.89 -28.00 3.57
C ARG A 88 -17.03 -28.51 2.42
N ASP A 89 -16.55 -29.73 2.60
CA ASP A 89 -16.00 -30.59 1.55
C ASP A 89 -17.08 -30.87 0.49
#